data_AF-Q2W225-F1
#
_entry.id   AF-Q2W225-F1
#
_cell.length_a   1.000
_cell.length_b   1.000
_cell.length_c   1.000
_cell.angle_alpha   90.00
_cell.angle_beta   90.00
_cell.angle_gamma   90.00
#
_symmetry.space_group_name_H-M   'P 1'
#
loop_
_entity.id
_entity.type
_entity.pdbx_description
1 polymer ?
#
loop_
_entity_poly.entity_id
_entity_poly.type
_entity_poly.pdbx_seq_one_letter_code
_entity_poly.pdbx_strand_id
1 'polypeptide(L)' 'MRIIDEQHPASLAELEVMSGRKASNLSRTLKTMSQYGLVRLVPGKRGSVAPEVLVRGVQMDLSIVG' A
#
# COMPACT_ATOMS: atom_id res chain seq x y z
N MET A 1 -3.37 4.50 1.86
CA MET A 1 -3.10 3.45 2.86
C MET A 1 -4.35 3.03 3.60
N ARG A 2 -5.19 3.98 4.04
CA ARG A 2 -6.45 3.68 4.73
C ARG A 2 -7.28 2.55 4.08
N ILE A 3 -7.55 2.60 2.77
CA ILE A 3 -8.31 1.53 2.08
C ILE A 3 -7.61 0.16 2.21
N ILE A 4 -6.28 0.09 2.10
CA ILE A 4 -5.54 -1.17 2.23
C ILE A 4 -5.59 -1.68 3.67
N ASP A 5 -5.41 -0.80 4.65
CA ASP A 5 -5.39 -1.12 6.07
C ASP A 5 -6.78 -1.45 6.65
N GLU A 6 -7.84 -0.86 6.11
CA GLU A 6 -9.22 -1.08 6.57
C GLU A 6 -9.89 -2.22 5.81
N GLN A 7 -9.71 -2.28 4.48
CA GLN A 7 -10.48 -3.18 3.61
C GLN A 7 -9.71 -4.44 3.20
N HIS A 8 -8.39 -4.50 3.43
CA HIS A 8 -7.55 -5.68 3.16
C HIS A 8 -7.80 -6.32 1.77
N PRO A 9 -7.65 -5.55 0.68
CA PRO A 9 -7.95 -6.04 -0.67
C PRO A 9 -7.09 -7.25 -1.00
N ALA A 10 -7.71 -8.30 -1.53
CA ALA A 10 -7.03 -9.57 -1.84
C ALA A 10 -6.29 -9.53 -3.19
N SER A 11 -6.35 -8.40 -3.92
CA SER A 11 -5.63 -8.19 -5.18
C SER A 11 -5.51 -6.70 -5.55
N LEU A 12 -4.59 -6.37 -6.47
CA LEU A 12 -4.52 -5.05 -7.10
C LEU A 12 -5.78 -4.68 -7.90
N ALA A 13 -6.47 -5.65 -8.50
CA ALA A 13 -7.71 -5.41 -9.24
C ALA A 13 -8.85 -5.01 -8.30
N GLU A 14 -8.94 -5.67 -7.14
CA GLU A 14 -9.90 -5.31 -6.11
C GLU A 14 -9.60 -3.92 -5.52
N LEU A 15 -8.31 -3.62 -5.26
CA LEU A 15 -7.90 -2.29 -4.83
C LEU A 15 -8.18 -1.22 -5.89
N GLU A 16 -8.07 -1.54 -7.19
CA GLU A 16 -8.48 -0.63 -8.27
C GLU A 16 -9.97 -0.29 -8.20
N VAL A 17 -10.83 -1.30 -8.01
CA VAL A 17 -12.28 -1.09 -7.84
C VAL A 17 -12.56 -0.23 -6.60
N MET A 18 -11.92 -0.52 -5.46
CA MET A 18 -12.16 0.20 -4.21
C MET A 18 -11.61 1.65 -4.22
N SER A 19 -10.48 1.89 -4.90
CA SER A 19 -9.79 3.19 -4.88
C SER A 19 -10.04 4.06 -6.12
N GLY A 20 -10.62 3.51 -7.19
CA GLY A 20 -10.80 4.18 -8.48
C GLY A 20 -9.51 4.43 -9.26
N ARG A 21 -8.37 3.88 -8.80
CA ARG A 21 -7.06 4.07 -9.42
C ARG A 21 -6.66 2.84 -10.20
N LYS A 22 -6.21 3.02 -11.45
CA LYS A 22 -5.72 1.93 -12.31
C LYS A 22 -4.69 1.05 -11.59
N ALA A 23 -4.79 -0.27 -11.72
CA ALA A 23 -3.88 -1.24 -11.10
C ALA A 23 -2.42 -1.02 -11.48
N SER A 24 -2.14 -0.55 -12.71
CA SER A 24 -0.77 -0.23 -13.12
C SER A 24 -0.18 0.95 -12.33
N ASN A 25 -0.99 1.96 -11.98
CA ASN A 25 -0.57 3.07 -11.14
C ASN A 25 -0.39 2.62 -9.69
N LEU A 26 -1.32 1.82 -9.17
CA LEU A 26 -1.24 1.24 -7.83
C LEU A 26 0.02 0.38 -7.68
N SER A 27 0.32 -0.48 -8.66
CA SER A 27 1.51 -1.32 -8.64
C SER A 27 2.80 -0.52 -8.53
N ARG A 28 2.94 0.58 -9.29
CA ARG A 28 4.13 1.45 -9.20
C ARG A 28 4.26 2.09 -7.83
N THR A 29 3.17 2.69 -7.32
CA THR A 29 3.17 3.28 -5.97
C THR A 29 3.50 2.24 -4.89
N LEU A 30 2.88 1.06 -4.94
CA LEU A 30 3.05 0.02 -3.92
C LEU A 30 4.45 -0.61 -3.96
N LYS A 31 5.08 -0.73 -5.13
CA LYS A 31 6.49 -1.13 -5.23
C LYS A 31 7.39 -0.12 -4.52
N THR A 32 7.22 1.17 -4.78
CA THR A 32 7.98 2.23 -4.09
C THR A 32 7.74 2.18 -2.57
N MET A 33 6.49 2.06 -2.13
CA MET A 33 6.19 1.99 -0.70
C MET A 33 6.72 0.72 -0.04
N SER A 34 6.80 -0.39 -0.79
CA SER A 34 7.42 -1.63 -0.31
C SER A 34 8.94 -1.51 -0.17
N GLN A 35 9.60 -0.79 -1.08
CA GLN A 35 11.03 -0.47 -0.96
C GLN A 35 11.33 0.34 0.30
N TYR A 36 10.42 1.24 0.68
CA TYR A 36 10.53 2.02 1.92
C TYR A 36 10.01 1.28 3.17
N GLY A 37 9.60 0.01 3.06
CA GLY A 37 9.12 -0.79 4.19
C GLY A 37 7.76 -0.36 4.75
N LEU A 38 7.00 0.48 4.05
CA LEU A 38 5.70 0.98 4.50
C LEU A 38 4.58 -0.03 4.25
N VAL A 39 4.74 -0.86 3.23
CA VAL A 39 3.84 -1.96 2.86
C VAL A 39 4.65 -3.18 2.49
N ARG A 40 4.00 -4.34 2.47
CA ARG A 40 4.53 -5.52 1.79
C ARG A 40 3.57 -5.98 0.69
N LEU A 41 4.12 -6.60 -0.33
CA LEU A 41 3.35 -7.27 -1.37
C LEU A 41 3.38 -8.77 -1.10
N VAL A 42 2.21 -9.38 -0.92
CA VAL A 42 2.05 -10.81 -0.65
C VAL A 42 1.29 -11.50 -1.78
N PRO A 43 1.43 -12.83 -1.94
CA PRO A 43 0.54 -13.60 -2.80
C PRO A 43 -0.92 -13.42 -2.37
N GLY A 44 -1.75 -13.00 -3.33
CA GLY A 44 -3.20 -12.86 -3.20
C GLY A 44 -3.96 -14.04 -3.79
N LYS A 45 -5.28 -13.89 -3.93
CA LYS A 45 -6.14 -14.95 -4.50
C LYS A 45 -5.77 -15.22 -5.96
N ARG A 46 -5.83 -16.49 -6.38
CA ARG A 46 -5.62 -16.91 -7.79
C ARG A 46 -4.28 -16.41 -8.39
N GLY A 47 -3.22 -16.39 -7.59
CA GLY A 47 -1.89 -15.94 -8.04
C GLY A 47 -1.76 -14.43 -8.23
N SER A 48 -2.75 -13.65 -7.79
CA SER A 48 -2.65 -12.19 -7.78
C SER A 48 -1.67 -11.70 -6.72
N VAL A 49 -1.45 -10.38 -6.67
CA VAL A 49 -0.65 -9.72 -5.63
C VAL A 49 -1.57 -8.86 -4.78
N ALA A 50 -1.48 -9.01 -3.46
CA ALA A 50 -2.20 -8.22 -2.47
C ALA A 50 -1.23 -7.33 -1.66
N PRO A 51 -1.57 -6.07 -1.37
CA PRO A 51 -0.79 -5.23 -0.48
C PRO A 51 -1.23 -5.37 0.99
N GLU A 52 -0.27 -5.37 1.92
CA GLU A 52 -0.51 -5.26 3.37
C GLU A 52 0.22 -4.03 3.93
N VAL A 53 -0.41 -3.30 4.84
CA VAL A 53 0.20 -2.12 5.48
C VAL A 53 1.07 -2.57 6.66
N LEU A 54 2.33 -2.11 6.68
CA LEU A 54 3.27 -2.38 7.78
C LEU A 54 3.38 -1.22 8.77
N VAL A 55 3.10 0.00 8.31
CA VAL A 55 3.22 1.23 9.10
C VAL A 55 1.91 2.00 9.05
N ARG A 56 1.28 2.18 10.22
CA ARG A 56 0.00 2.90 10.35
C ARG A 56 0.17 4.39 10.65
N GLY A 57 1.29 4.77 11.23
CA GLY A 57 1.61 6.15 11.58
C GLY A 57 3.11 6.33 11.75
N VAL A 58 3.58 7.52 11.44
CA VAL A 58 4.95 7.94 11.73
C VAL A 58 4.83 9.18 12.60
N GLN A 59 5.43 9.12 13.79
CA GLN A 59 5.61 10.29 14.63
C GLN A 59 7.03 10.79 14.40
N MET A 60 7.16 12.00 13.89
CA MET A 60 8.45 12.66 13.70
C MET A 60 8.50 13.85 14.64
N ASP A 61 9.47 13.83 15.55
CA ASP A 61 9.86 15.00 16.32
C ASP A 61 11.00 15.69 15.56
N LEU A 62 10.70 16.85 14.96
CA LEU A 62 11.63 17.60 14.14
C LEU A 62 11.98 18.90 14.85
N SER A 63 13.24 19.02 15.26
CA SER A 63 13.81 20.31 15.67
C SER A 63 14.45 20.96 14.45
N ILE A 64 13.78 21.96 13.87
CA ILE A 64 14.36 22.76 12.80
C ILE A 64 15.33 23.74 13.43
N VAL A 65 16.60 23.61 13.06
CA VAL A 65 17.63 24.62 13.26
C VAL A 65 17.88 25.30 11.92
N GLY A 66 17.96 26.63 11.96
CA GLY A 66 17.85 27.56 10.84
C GLY A 66 18.72 27.25 9.62
#